data_AF-J4UHR0-F1
#
_entry.id   AF-J4UHR0-F1
#
_cell.length_a   1.000
_cell.length_b   1.000
_cell.length_c   1.000
_cell.angle_alpha   90.00
_cell.angle_beta   90.00
_cell.angle_gamma   90.00
#
_symmetry.space_group_name_H-M   'P 1'
#
loop_
_entity.id
_entity.type
_entity.pdbx_description
1 polymer ?
#
loop_
_entity_poly.entity_id
_entity_poly.type
_entity_poly.pdbx_seq_one_letter_code
_entity_poly.pdbx_strand_id
1 'polypeptide(L)'
;MQTRLFARETGDLLPQDFARTLASDLVRTFAPAPQHRFNGEVITSQRPSSGRSSSIVEERAHNIRAHGAGVSALDVDKFDGRLMISGGADGSLKIWDLESAPSPHMLHTFRPTLTIARSTQDARSSANRGHSHGITHLAFYPFDSGAFLSSSFDKTLKLWSTPRAALSAEFPLNATIYSHATSPVADHLLVACATQHSNVRLVDLKSGAAVQALVAHGGPVLSTAWSPRHEHILASGHADGKVRIWDIRRAGGVVAQLDQEDSLGVVHRFTLAAANGADWSRQPHFRASSQAHDEAVNGIKWTDDGRYIVTAGLDRKIRVWDADTGANTLASFGSFIQNQHPKTANMLLSPSGLCSTEDFLVWANDQEMLVLNMRDGTVITRLRSPGVTNPVGPRSAEIGRNRITTMAWRGAGGSGCRALGPVMGGAQSLGTIYSAHLDGHIRTWMVTIPGPDDVEDIEELDEDEQVRAQKRKAVDDAYRSLMGKSITFT
;
A
#
# COMPACT_ATOMS: atom_id res chain seq x y z
N MET A 1 25.83 -16.10 3.70
CA MET A 1 24.97 -17.29 3.45
C MET A 1 25.58 -18.60 3.95
N GLN A 2 26.82 -18.95 3.56
CA GLN A 2 27.48 -20.21 3.93
C GLN A 2 27.58 -20.45 5.45
N THR A 3 27.94 -19.43 6.24
CA THR A 3 28.00 -19.54 7.72
C THR A 3 26.64 -19.85 8.34
N ARG A 4 25.54 -19.33 7.78
CA ARG A 4 24.18 -19.59 8.27
C ARG A 4 23.67 -20.97 7.85
N LEU A 5 24.06 -21.44 6.66
CA LEU A 5 23.80 -22.82 6.23
C LEU A 5 24.54 -23.80 7.13
N PHE A 6 25.80 -23.54 7.46
CA PHE A 6 26.56 -24.32 8.42
C PHE A 6 25.92 -24.31 9.81
N ALA A 7 25.51 -23.15 10.32
CA ALA A 7 24.79 -23.05 11.60
C ALA A 7 23.43 -23.79 11.63
N ARG A 8 22.76 -23.90 10.47
CA ARG A 8 21.55 -24.73 10.32
C ARG A 8 21.89 -26.22 10.34
N GLU A 9 22.99 -26.63 9.72
CA GLU A 9 23.46 -28.02 9.72
C GLU A 9 23.95 -28.47 11.09
N THR A 10 24.59 -27.59 11.86
CA THR A 10 25.03 -27.86 13.24
C THR A 10 23.89 -27.83 14.26
N GLY A 11 22.71 -27.30 13.88
CA GLY A 11 21.55 -27.18 14.75
C GLY A 11 21.55 -25.93 15.64
N ASP A 12 22.54 -25.06 15.50
CA ASP A 12 22.64 -23.79 16.25
C ASP A 12 21.57 -22.77 15.83
N LEU A 13 21.03 -22.91 14.61
CA LEU A 13 20.02 -22.02 14.05
C LEU A 13 18.74 -22.79 13.69
N LEU A 14 17.61 -22.41 14.31
CA LEU A 14 16.32 -23.02 14.01
C LEU A 14 15.88 -22.67 12.56
N PRO A 15 15.11 -23.56 11.88
CA PRO A 15 14.64 -23.29 10.53
C PRO A 15 13.86 -21.98 10.36
N GLN A 16 13.10 -21.59 11.38
CA GLN A 16 12.34 -20.34 11.37
C GLN A 16 13.24 -19.11 11.47
N ASP A 17 14.27 -19.16 12.31
CA ASP A 17 15.22 -18.05 12.47
C ASP A 17 16.13 -17.92 11.25
N PHE A 18 16.48 -19.04 10.62
CA PHE A 18 17.12 -19.03 9.29
C PHE A 18 16.25 -18.36 8.23
N ALA A 19 14.98 -18.73 8.13
CA ALA A 19 14.06 -18.12 7.17
C ALA A 19 13.89 -16.61 7.41
N ARG A 20 13.76 -16.20 8.68
CA ARG A 20 13.62 -14.78 9.07
C ARG A 20 14.87 -13.96 8.76
N THR A 21 16.06 -14.49 9.06
CA THR A 21 17.32 -13.80 8.76
C THR A 21 17.57 -13.72 7.25
N LEU A 22 17.23 -14.76 6.48
CA LEU A 22 17.26 -14.68 5.03
C LEU A 22 16.27 -13.65 4.49
N ALA A 23 15.04 -13.62 4.99
CA ALA A 23 14.03 -12.65 4.58
C ALA A 23 14.52 -11.20 4.84
N SER A 24 15.14 -10.94 6.00
CA SER A 24 15.76 -9.64 6.30
C SER A 24 16.83 -9.21 5.28
N ASP A 25 17.61 -10.16 4.75
CA ASP A 25 18.61 -9.86 3.71
C ASP A 25 17.93 -9.62 2.35
N LEU A 26 16.96 -10.46 1.98
CA LEU A 26 16.26 -10.38 0.68
C LEU A 26 15.44 -9.08 0.52
N VAL A 27 14.95 -8.50 1.61
CA VAL A 27 14.27 -7.18 1.58
C VAL A 27 15.20 -6.08 1.07
N ARG A 28 16.52 -6.24 1.20
CA ARG A 28 17.51 -5.27 0.69
C ARG A 28 17.82 -5.44 -0.79
N THR A 29 17.41 -6.55 -1.40
CA THR A 29 17.77 -6.89 -2.78
C THR A 29 16.59 -6.76 -3.75
N PHE A 30 15.54 -6.05 -3.37
CA PHE A 30 14.49 -5.69 -4.33
C PHE A 30 15.08 -4.87 -5.47
N ALA A 31 14.93 -5.37 -6.69
CA ALA A 31 15.37 -4.72 -7.92
C ALA A 31 14.21 -4.63 -8.92
N PRO A 32 14.23 -3.64 -9.83
CA PRO A 32 13.27 -3.58 -10.92
C PRO A 32 13.38 -4.83 -11.79
N ALA A 33 12.24 -5.45 -12.09
CA ALA A 33 12.13 -6.64 -12.94
C ALA A 33 11.45 -6.30 -14.28
N PRO A 34 12.14 -5.62 -15.22
CA PRO A 34 11.58 -5.21 -16.50
C PRO A 34 11.21 -6.37 -17.44
N GLN A 35 11.65 -7.59 -17.11
CA GLN A 35 11.29 -8.81 -17.80
C GLN A 35 9.80 -9.17 -17.65
N HIS A 36 9.16 -8.76 -16.55
CA HIS A 36 7.73 -9.01 -16.30
C HIS A 36 6.91 -7.80 -16.74
N ARG A 37 6.13 -7.94 -17.82
CA ARG A 37 5.33 -6.87 -18.42
C ARG A 37 3.84 -7.22 -18.43
N PHE A 38 2.97 -6.21 -18.32
CA PHE A 38 1.52 -6.40 -18.30
C PHE A 38 0.88 -5.76 -19.53
N ASN A 39 0.33 -6.58 -20.43
CA ASN A 39 -0.37 -6.12 -21.62
C ASN A 39 -1.88 -6.31 -21.47
N GLY A 40 -2.62 -5.23 -21.27
CA GLY A 40 -4.08 -5.27 -21.18
C GLY A 40 -4.79 -4.60 -22.35
N GLU A 41 -4.08 -4.07 -23.35
CA GLU A 41 -4.70 -3.55 -24.55
C GLU A 41 -5.27 -4.71 -25.39
N VAL A 42 -6.56 -4.63 -25.70
CA VAL A 42 -7.18 -5.55 -26.65
C VAL A 42 -6.62 -5.19 -28.01
N ILE A 43 -5.95 -6.13 -28.67
CA ILE A 43 -5.50 -5.97 -30.06
C ILE A 43 -6.76 -5.76 -30.90
N THR A 44 -7.18 -4.52 -31.11
CA THR A 44 -8.03 -4.19 -32.25
C THR A 44 -7.16 -4.47 -33.46
N SER A 45 -7.52 -5.47 -34.26
CA SER A 45 -6.87 -5.80 -35.52
C SER A 45 -6.99 -4.62 -36.48
N GLN A 46 -6.17 -3.59 -36.31
CA GLN A 46 -5.91 -2.63 -37.36
C GLN A 46 -5.09 -3.38 -38.39
N ARG A 47 -5.67 -3.54 -39.59
CA ARG A 47 -5.02 -4.10 -40.78
C ARG A 47 -3.60 -3.53 -40.87
N PRO A 48 -2.58 -4.35 -41.20
CA PRO A 48 -1.23 -3.84 -41.39
C PRO A 48 -1.28 -2.84 -42.55
N SER A 49 -1.16 -1.54 -42.24
CA SER A 49 -0.79 -0.56 -43.25
C SER A 49 0.62 -0.94 -43.69
N SER A 50 0.71 -1.34 -44.94
CA SER A 50 1.90 -1.79 -45.64
C SER A 50 3.13 -0.91 -45.36
N GLY A 51 4.24 -1.56 -45.00
CA GLY A 51 5.59 -1.09 -45.24
C GLY A 51 6.17 -0.13 -44.21
N ARG A 52 6.86 -0.68 -43.21
CA ARG A 52 8.24 -0.30 -42.83
C ARG A 52 8.78 -1.23 -41.73
N SER A 53 10.04 -1.57 -41.92
CA SER A 53 10.81 -2.70 -41.42
C SER A 53 11.36 -2.53 -40.00
N SER A 54 11.40 -3.64 -39.26
CA SER A 54 12.25 -4.01 -38.11
C SER A 54 12.44 -3.09 -36.89
N SER A 55 12.36 -1.76 -36.98
CA SER A 55 12.54 -0.85 -35.82
C SER A 55 11.28 -0.66 -34.97
N ILE A 56 10.10 -0.95 -35.53
CA ILE A 56 8.79 -0.79 -34.85
C ILE A 56 8.55 -1.89 -33.79
N VAL A 57 9.26 -3.02 -33.86
CA VAL A 57 9.07 -4.14 -32.93
C VAL A 57 9.67 -3.83 -31.55
N GLU A 58 10.80 -3.12 -31.49
CA GLU A 58 11.45 -2.71 -30.23
C GLU A 58 10.74 -1.52 -29.57
N GLU A 59 10.23 -0.55 -30.35
CA GLU A 59 9.44 0.58 -29.81
C GLU A 59 8.08 0.12 -29.25
N ARG A 60 7.45 -0.91 -29.84
CA ARG A 60 6.21 -1.50 -29.30
C ARG A 60 6.42 -2.23 -27.98
N ALA A 61 7.62 -2.75 -27.72
CA ALA A 61 7.91 -3.49 -26.49
C ALA A 61 7.95 -2.57 -25.25
N HIS A 62 8.28 -1.29 -25.43
CA HIS A 62 8.39 -0.28 -24.35
C HIS A 62 7.07 0.45 -24.05
N ASN A 63 6.02 0.24 -24.85
CA ASN A 63 4.73 0.91 -24.68
C ASN A 63 3.59 -0.07 -24.37
N ILE A 64 3.93 -1.22 -23.77
CA ILE A 64 2.97 -2.24 -23.36
C ILE A 64 2.29 -1.78 -22.07
N ARG A 65 1.03 -1.35 -22.19
CA ARG A 65 0.24 -0.83 -21.06
C ARG A 65 -0.73 -1.88 -20.52
N ALA A 66 -0.92 -1.85 -19.21
CA ALA A 66 -1.93 -2.67 -18.55
C ALA A 66 -3.34 -2.09 -18.78
N HIS A 67 -3.47 -0.76 -18.76
CA HIS A 67 -4.69 -0.04 -19.05
C HIS A 67 -4.41 1.12 -20.02
N GLY A 68 -5.39 1.47 -20.87
CA GLY A 68 -5.27 2.63 -21.77
C GLY A 68 -5.24 3.97 -21.02
N ALA A 69 -5.78 3.99 -19.80
CA ALA A 69 -5.67 5.08 -18.83
C ALA A 69 -4.78 4.67 -17.65
N GLY A 70 -4.43 5.62 -16.77
CA GLY A 70 -3.65 5.34 -15.57
C GLY A 70 -4.27 4.25 -14.69
N VAL A 71 -3.46 3.37 -14.11
CA VAL A 71 -3.92 2.36 -13.17
C VAL A 71 -4.14 3.06 -11.84
N SER A 72 -5.33 2.94 -11.26
CA SER A 72 -5.73 3.66 -10.06
C SER A 72 -5.74 2.80 -8.80
N ALA A 73 -6.02 1.50 -8.93
CA ALA A 73 -6.09 0.55 -7.84
C ALA A 73 -5.50 -0.81 -8.26
N LEU A 74 -4.92 -1.53 -7.30
CA LEU A 74 -4.26 -2.82 -7.50
C LEU A 74 -4.41 -3.63 -6.22
N ASP A 75 -4.75 -4.90 -6.33
CA ASP A 75 -4.73 -5.85 -5.21
C ASP A 75 -4.33 -7.24 -5.69
N VAL A 76 -3.73 -8.03 -4.81
CA VAL A 76 -3.24 -9.39 -5.09
C VAL A 76 -3.95 -10.36 -4.15
N ASP A 77 -4.25 -11.56 -4.66
CA ASP A 77 -4.85 -12.63 -3.86
C ASP A 77 -3.92 -12.96 -2.69
N LYS A 78 -4.49 -12.98 -1.49
CA LYS A 78 -3.73 -13.22 -0.27
C LYS A 78 -3.47 -14.71 -0.10
N PHE A 79 -4.43 -15.56 -0.48
CA PHE A 79 -4.37 -17.00 -0.20
C PHE A 79 -3.26 -17.72 -0.98
N ASP A 80 -3.32 -17.66 -2.30
CA ASP A 80 -2.39 -18.37 -3.18
C ASP A 80 -1.45 -17.42 -3.94
N GLY A 81 -1.63 -16.10 -3.81
CA GLY A 81 -0.83 -15.12 -4.55
C GLY A 81 -0.93 -15.24 -6.07
N ARG A 82 -1.88 -16.02 -6.60
CA ARG A 82 -1.96 -16.34 -8.03
C ARG A 82 -2.64 -15.23 -8.81
N LEU A 83 -3.76 -14.74 -8.31
CA LEU A 83 -4.56 -13.74 -9.02
C LEU A 83 -4.17 -12.33 -8.58
N MET A 84 -4.16 -11.42 -9.55
CA MET A 84 -4.05 -9.98 -9.30
C MET A 84 -5.16 -9.26 -10.02
N ILE A 85 -5.70 -8.21 -9.42
CA ILE A 85 -6.74 -7.38 -10.03
C ILE A 85 -6.22 -5.96 -10.13
N SER A 86 -6.37 -5.36 -11.30
CA SER A 86 -6.06 -3.96 -11.55
C SER A 86 -7.29 -3.18 -11.99
N GLY A 87 -7.39 -1.95 -11.50
CA GLY A 87 -8.45 -1.01 -11.83
C GLY A 87 -7.88 0.20 -12.55
N GLY A 88 -8.51 0.56 -13.67
CA GLY A 88 -8.15 1.74 -14.44
C GLY A 88 -8.91 3.00 -13.99
N ALA A 89 -8.30 4.15 -14.24
CA ALA A 89 -8.96 5.45 -14.12
C ALA A 89 -10.12 5.63 -15.13
N ASP A 90 -10.21 4.75 -16.13
CA ASP A 90 -11.31 4.67 -17.10
C ASP A 90 -12.52 3.83 -16.63
N GLY A 91 -12.42 3.19 -15.45
CA GLY A 91 -13.45 2.31 -14.90
C GLY A 91 -13.38 0.86 -15.38
N SER A 92 -12.32 0.48 -16.12
CA SER A 92 -12.07 -0.91 -16.51
C SER A 92 -11.39 -1.70 -15.38
N LEU A 93 -11.77 -2.97 -15.23
CA LEU A 93 -11.11 -3.92 -14.34
C LEU A 93 -10.47 -5.03 -15.15
N LYS A 94 -9.29 -5.47 -14.74
CA LYS A 94 -8.56 -6.58 -15.36
C LYS A 94 -8.09 -7.53 -14.29
N ILE A 95 -8.21 -8.83 -14.59
CA ILE A 95 -7.74 -9.91 -13.73
C ILE A 95 -6.54 -10.55 -14.43
N TRP A 96 -5.47 -10.79 -13.67
CA TRP A 96 -4.18 -11.30 -14.16
C TRP A 96 -3.85 -12.60 -13.43
N ASP A 97 -3.33 -13.58 -14.16
CA ASP A 97 -2.77 -14.80 -13.58
C ASP A 97 -1.25 -14.67 -13.48
N LEU A 98 -0.76 -14.46 -12.27
CA LEU A 98 0.65 -14.26 -11.95
C LEU A 98 1.46 -15.57 -11.90
N GLU A 99 0.82 -16.74 -11.96
CA GLU A 99 1.49 -18.05 -12.11
C GLU A 99 1.73 -18.43 -13.57
N SER A 100 1.18 -17.66 -14.53
CA SER A 100 1.45 -17.89 -15.95
C SER A 100 2.91 -17.69 -16.34
N ALA A 101 3.72 -17.07 -15.48
CA ALA A 101 5.15 -16.87 -15.70
C ALA A 101 5.92 -18.18 -15.41
N PRO A 102 6.56 -18.80 -16.41
CA PRO A 102 7.27 -20.08 -16.25
C PRO A 102 8.54 -19.99 -15.40
N SER A 103 9.21 -18.84 -15.37
CA SER A 103 10.34 -18.59 -14.46
C SER A 103 10.50 -17.09 -14.16
N PRO A 104 11.03 -16.71 -12.98
CA PRO A 104 11.18 -15.29 -12.59
C PRO A 104 12.18 -14.49 -13.43
N HIS A 105 13.15 -15.15 -14.06
CA HIS A 105 14.23 -14.50 -14.80
C HIS A 105 13.96 -14.38 -16.31
N MET A 106 12.87 -15.00 -16.79
CA MET A 106 12.53 -14.97 -18.20
C MET A 106 11.58 -13.82 -18.53
N LEU A 107 11.74 -13.24 -19.72
CA LEU A 107 10.81 -12.25 -20.23
C LEU A 107 9.42 -12.85 -20.40
N HIS A 108 8.45 -12.34 -19.66
CA HIS A 108 7.07 -12.79 -19.69
C HIS A 108 6.12 -11.59 -19.80
N THR A 109 5.19 -11.68 -20.74
CA THR A 109 4.14 -10.66 -20.89
C THR A 109 2.81 -11.25 -20.41
N PHE A 110 2.37 -10.82 -19.24
CA PHE A 110 1.08 -11.15 -18.67
C PHE A 110 -0.04 -10.58 -19.53
N ARG A 111 -1.02 -11.41 -19.86
CA ARG A 111 -2.28 -11.01 -20.49
C ARG A 111 -3.41 -11.15 -19.47
N PRO A 112 -4.42 -10.27 -19.51
CA PRO A 112 -5.54 -10.39 -18.59
C PRO A 112 -6.31 -11.68 -18.90
N THR A 113 -6.59 -12.48 -17.87
CA THR A 113 -7.47 -13.64 -18.00
C THR A 113 -8.89 -13.22 -18.29
N LEU A 114 -9.33 -12.16 -17.61
CA LEU A 114 -10.66 -11.56 -17.75
C LEU A 114 -10.54 -10.03 -17.75
N THR A 115 -11.39 -9.38 -18.54
CA THR A 115 -11.50 -7.92 -18.59
C THR A 115 -12.96 -7.53 -18.44
N ILE A 116 -13.25 -6.68 -17.46
CA ILE A 116 -14.55 -6.04 -17.27
C ILE A 116 -14.45 -4.64 -17.87
N ALA A 117 -15.22 -4.42 -18.95
CA ALA A 117 -15.25 -3.14 -19.62
C ALA A 117 -16.02 -2.10 -18.80
N ARG A 118 -15.67 -0.81 -18.99
CA ARG A 118 -16.43 0.31 -18.41
C ARG A 118 -17.90 0.25 -18.85
N SER A 119 -18.82 0.62 -17.97
CA SER A 119 -20.23 0.73 -18.33
C SER A 119 -20.45 2.00 -19.15
N THR A 120 -20.96 1.86 -20.37
CA THR A 120 -21.48 2.97 -21.18
C THR A 120 -22.99 3.09 -20.97
N GLN A 121 -23.53 4.31 -21.06
CA GLN A 121 -24.96 4.56 -20.81
C GLN A 121 -25.90 3.80 -21.76
N ASP A 122 -25.39 3.30 -22.91
CA ASP A 122 -26.15 2.59 -23.94
C ASP A 122 -26.20 1.05 -23.77
N ALA A 123 -25.57 0.49 -22.74
CA ALA A 123 -25.57 -0.95 -22.51
C ALA A 123 -26.95 -1.44 -22.01
N ARG A 124 -27.71 -2.04 -22.95
CA ARG A 124 -29.08 -2.58 -22.75
C ARG A 124 -29.16 -3.86 -21.91
N SER A 125 -28.04 -4.45 -21.48
CA SER A 125 -28.03 -5.60 -20.55
C SER A 125 -27.68 -5.16 -19.13
N SER A 126 -28.57 -5.44 -18.18
CA SER A 126 -28.38 -5.12 -16.75
C SER A 126 -27.36 -6.02 -16.05
N ALA A 127 -26.98 -7.14 -16.66
CA ALA A 127 -26.21 -8.20 -15.99
C ALA A 127 -24.68 -7.98 -15.95
N ASN A 128 -24.12 -7.04 -16.73
CA ASN A 128 -22.67 -6.84 -16.83
C ASN A 128 -22.27 -5.35 -16.95
N ARG A 129 -22.87 -4.49 -16.13
CA ARG A 129 -22.45 -3.08 -16.07
C ARG A 129 -21.20 -2.96 -15.21
N GLY A 130 -20.05 -2.70 -15.85
CA GLY A 130 -18.83 -2.24 -15.20
C GLY A 130 -19.00 -0.91 -14.46
N HIS A 131 -17.91 -0.33 -13.98
CA HIS A 131 -17.96 1.03 -13.44
C HIS A 131 -18.05 2.06 -14.58
N SER A 132 -18.76 3.17 -14.34
CA SER A 132 -18.87 4.25 -15.33
C SER A 132 -17.75 5.28 -15.21
N HIS A 133 -17.12 5.35 -14.04
CA HIS A 133 -16.01 6.25 -13.73
C HIS A 133 -14.82 5.47 -13.16
N GLY A 134 -13.67 6.14 -13.04
CA GLY A 134 -12.45 5.54 -12.52
C GLY A 134 -12.60 4.87 -11.16
N ILE A 135 -11.94 3.73 -11.02
CA ILE A 135 -11.93 2.94 -9.79
C ILE A 135 -11.07 3.65 -8.75
N THR A 136 -11.53 3.71 -7.50
CA THR A 136 -10.81 4.35 -6.40
C THR A 136 -10.07 3.37 -5.53
N HIS A 137 -10.67 2.20 -5.26
CA HIS A 137 -10.08 1.18 -4.43
C HIS A 137 -10.55 -0.21 -4.88
N LEU A 138 -9.69 -1.21 -4.67
CA LEU A 138 -9.94 -2.62 -4.95
C LEU A 138 -9.50 -3.45 -3.76
N ALA A 139 -10.28 -4.47 -3.43
CA ALA A 139 -9.92 -5.43 -2.40
C ALA A 139 -10.50 -6.81 -2.73
N PHE A 140 -9.69 -7.86 -2.65
CA PHE A 140 -10.19 -9.22 -2.59
C PHE A 140 -11.06 -9.42 -1.35
N TYR A 141 -12.04 -10.30 -1.49
CA TYR A 141 -12.84 -10.70 -0.36
C TYR A 141 -11.96 -11.49 0.64
N PRO A 142 -12.00 -11.15 1.95
CA PRO A 142 -10.96 -11.58 2.89
C PRO A 142 -10.93 -13.08 3.20
N PHE A 143 -12.03 -13.80 2.96
CA PHE A 143 -12.17 -15.22 3.29
C PHE A 143 -12.18 -16.14 2.06
N ASP A 144 -12.32 -15.59 0.86
CA ASP A 144 -12.40 -16.34 -0.40
C ASP A 144 -11.90 -15.48 -1.56
N SER A 145 -10.99 -16.00 -2.38
CA SER A 145 -10.50 -15.32 -3.59
C SER A 145 -11.49 -15.37 -4.76
N GLY A 146 -12.55 -16.18 -4.63
CA GLY A 146 -13.66 -16.27 -5.57
C GLY A 146 -14.50 -14.98 -5.72
N ALA A 147 -14.30 -13.99 -4.84
CA ALA A 147 -14.97 -12.70 -4.92
C ALA A 147 -14.03 -11.52 -4.63
N PHE A 148 -14.37 -10.36 -5.18
CA PHE A 148 -13.67 -9.11 -4.89
C PHE A 148 -14.62 -7.92 -4.91
N LEU A 149 -14.23 -6.85 -4.23
CA LEU A 149 -14.93 -5.58 -4.13
C LEU A 149 -14.23 -4.50 -4.95
N SER A 150 -15.02 -3.66 -5.60
CA SER A 150 -14.53 -2.47 -6.26
C SER A 150 -15.36 -1.25 -5.88
N SER A 151 -14.69 -0.15 -5.57
CA SER A 151 -15.31 1.16 -5.38
C SER A 151 -14.88 2.13 -6.47
N SER A 152 -15.76 3.04 -6.85
CA SER A 152 -15.53 3.99 -7.93
C SER A 152 -16.04 5.39 -7.60
N PHE A 153 -15.58 6.38 -8.37
CA PHE A 153 -16.14 7.72 -8.39
C PHE A 153 -17.60 7.77 -8.89
N ASP A 154 -18.11 6.69 -9.46
CA ASP A 154 -19.54 6.57 -9.84
C ASP A 154 -20.50 6.40 -8.66
N LYS A 155 -19.97 6.46 -7.42
CA LYS A 155 -20.73 6.40 -6.17
C LYS A 155 -21.32 5.02 -5.86
N THR A 156 -20.81 3.97 -6.52
CA THR A 156 -21.22 2.59 -6.30
C THR A 156 -20.08 1.75 -5.72
N LEU A 157 -20.44 0.85 -4.80
CA LEU A 157 -19.61 -0.28 -4.40
C LEU A 157 -20.16 -1.52 -5.10
N LYS A 158 -19.31 -2.27 -5.80
CA LYS A 158 -19.71 -3.47 -6.54
C LYS A 158 -19.00 -4.70 -5.99
N LEU A 159 -19.74 -5.79 -5.87
CA LEU A 159 -19.22 -7.12 -5.54
C LEU A 159 -19.18 -7.97 -6.81
N TRP A 160 -18.03 -8.55 -7.09
CA TRP A 160 -17.77 -9.32 -8.30
C TRP A 160 -17.43 -10.76 -7.96
N SER A 161 -17.81 -11.67 -8.86
CA SER A 161 -17.34 -13.06 -8.85
C SER A 161 -16.06 -13.16 -9.69
N THR A 162 -14.92 -13.48 -9.09
CA THR A 162 -13.61 -13.58 -9.75
C THR A 162 -13.60 -14.61 -10.89
N PRO A 163 -14.10 -15.85 -10.72
CA PRO A 163 -14.04 -16.86 -11.79
C PRO A 163 -14.86 -16.52 -13.03
N ARG A 164 -15.94 -15.74 -12.85
CA ARG A 164 -16.88 -15.38 -13.92
C ARG A 164 -16.70 -13.95 -14.42
N ALA A 165 -15.90 -13.14 -13.72
CA ALA A 165 -15.84 -11.67 -13.88
C ALA A 165 -17.23 -11.03 -14.03
N ALA A 166 -18.18 -11.51 -13.22
CA ALA A 166 -19.59 -11.12 -13.30
C ALA A 166 -20.02 -10.36 -12.05
N LEU A 167 -20.90 -9.38 -12.24
CA LEU A 167 -21.45 -8.59 -11.15
C LEU A 167 -22.36 -9.47 -10.29
N SER A 168 -22.08 -9.53 -8.99
CA SER A 168 -22.89 -10.27 -8.01
C SER A 168 -23.86 -9.35 -7.28
N ALA A 169 -23.40 -8.18 -6.85
CA ALA A 169 -24.25 -7.18 -6.19
C ALA A 169 -23.71 -5.75 -6.44
N GLU A 170 -24.62 -4.77 -6.45
CA GLU A 170 -24.31 -3.34 -6.61
C GLU A 170 -24.95 -2.55 -5.47
N PHE A 171 -24.15 -1.70 -4.82
CA PHE A 171 -24.55 -0.89 -3.67
C PHE A 171 -24.37 0.60 -3.99
N PRO A 172 -25.46 1.33 -4.27
CA PRO A 172 -25.40 2.77 -4.49
C PRO A 172 -25.30 3.52 -3.16
N LEU A 173 -24.17 4.21 -2.93
CA LEU A 173 -23.94 4.98 -1.70
C LEU A 173 -24.26 6.46 -1.85
N ASN A 174 -24.59 6.92 -3.07
CA ASN A 174 -24.91 8.32 -3.41
C ASN A 174 -23.82 9.36 -3.05
N ALA A 175 -22.62 8.90 -2.71
CA ALA A 175 -21.44 9.72 -2.40
C ALA A 175 -20.21 9.11 -3.07
N THR A 176 -19.22 9.94 -3.41
CA THR A 176 -17.95 9.42 -3.93
C THR A 176 -17.26 8.61 -2.86
N ILE A 177 -16.74 7.44 -3.24
CA ILE A 177 -16.09 6.50 -2.34
C ILE A 177 -14.59 6.63 -2.54
N TYR A 178 -13.86 7.02 -1.51
CA TYR A 178 -12.40 7.14 -1.58
C TYR A 178 -11.72 5.79 -1.31
N SER A 179 -12.16 5.09 -0.26
CA SER A 179 -11.64 3.81 0.16
C SER A 179 -12.76 2.92 0.67
N HIS A 180 -12.52 1.62 0.69
CA HIS A 180 -13.38 0.67 1.40
C HIS A 180 -12.51 -0.39 2.07
N ALA A 181 -13.01 -0.97 3.16
CA ALA A 181 -12.31 -2.02 3.87
C ALA A 181 -13.28 -3.08 4.39
N THR A 182 -12.81 -4.32 4.42
CA THR A 182 -13.46 -5.48 5.03
C THR A 182 -12.64 -5.96 6.23
N SER A 183 -13.31 -6.53 7.21
CA SER A 183 -12.60 -7.14 8.34
C SER A 183 -12.04 -8.51 7.93
N PRO A 184 -10.75 -8.79 8.19
CA PRO A 184 -10.16 -10.07 7.86
C PRO A 184 -10.46 -11.18 8.88
N VAL A 185 -11.04 -10.84 10.04
CA VAL A 185 -11.31 -11.79 11.14
C VAL A 185 -12.80 -11.88 11.48
N ALA A 186 -13.62 -10.95 11.00
CA ALA A 186 -15.02 -10.91 11.36
C ALA A 186 -15.87 -12.04 10.75
N ASP A 187 -16.82 -12.54 11.53
CA ASP A 187 -17.92 -13.35 11.00
C ASP A 187 -18.97 -12.49 10.29
N HIS A 188 -19.01 -11.18 10.58
CA HIS A 188 -19.91 -10.24 9.92
C HIS A 188 -19.47 -9.85 8.51
N LEU A 189 -20.44 -9.71 7.60
CA LEU A 189 -20.24 -9.38 6.19
C LEU A 189 -20.29 -7.86 5.91
N LEU A 190 -19.79 -7.06 6.85
CA LEU A 190 -19.80 -5.60 6.77
C LEU A 190 -18.58 -5.07 6.00
N VAL A 191 -18.85 -4.17 5.07
CA VAL A 191 -17.86 -3.35 4.37
C VAL A 191 -17.95 -1.93 4.90
N ALA A 192 -16.84 -1.40 5.40
CA ALA A 192 -16.72 0.00 5.74
C ALA A 192 -16.33 0.80 4.49
N CYS A 193 -17.10 1.83 4.17
CA CYS A 193 -16.86 2.71 3.03
C CYS A 193 -16.53 4.13 3.51
N ALA A 194 -15.36 4.60 3.11
CA ALA A 194 -14.91 5.97 3.28
C ALA A 194 -15.50 6.82 2.15
N THR A 195 -16.33 7.81 2.50
CA THR A 195 -17.08 8.60 1.52
C THR A 195 -16.81 10.09 1.66
N GLN A 196 -17.30 10.89 0.71
CA GLN A 196 -17.31 12.35 0.79
C GLN A 196 -18.02 12.91 2.03
N HIS A 197 -18.90 12.14 2.65
CA HIS A 197 -19.54 12.53 3.90
C HIS A 197 -18.62 12.29 5.09
N SER A 198 -18.90 12.94 6.21
CA SER A 198 -18.14 12.75 7.45
C SER A 198 -18.43 11.45 8.18
N ASN A 199 -19.46 10.73 7.73
CA ASN A 199 -19.85 9.47 8.33
C ASN A 199 -19.21 8.31 7.56
N VAL A 200 -18.71 7.32 8.28
CA VAL A 200 -18.32 6.05 7.66
C VAL A 200 -19.59 5.25 7.40
N ARG A 201 -19.80 4.83 6.15
CA ARG A 201 -20.95 4.00 5.77
C ARG A 201 -20.59 2.53 5.93
N LEU A 202 -21.41 1.76 6.64
CA LEU A 202 -21.29 0.31 6.73
C LEU A 202 -22.34 -0.32 5.81
N VAL A 203 -21.87 -1.13 4.86
CA VAL A 203 -22.68 -1.89 3.91
C VAL A 203 -22.64 -3.35 4.32
N ASP A 204 -23.78 -3.99 4.45
CA ASP A 204 -23.86 -5.43 4.71
C ASP A 204 -24.02 -6.18 3.38
N LEU A 205 -23.05 -7.04 3.06
CA LEU A 205 -23.08 -7.84 1.83
C LEU A 205 -24.19 -8.90 1.86
N LYS A 206 -24.69 -9.29 3.03
CA LYS A 206 -25.75 -10.31 3.17
C LYS A 206 -27.12 -9.74 2.84
N SER A 207 -27.49 -8.63 3.47
CA SER A 207 -28.78 -7.96 3.23
C SER A 207 -28.78 -7.11 1.96
N GLY A 208 -27.60 -6.72 1.51
CA GLY A 208 -27.39 -5.85 0.36
C GLY A 208 -27.82 -4.40 0.57
N ALA A 209 -27.97 -3.99 1.83
CA ALA A 209 -28.37 -2.63 2.20
C ALA A 209 -27.22 -1.87 2.86
N ALA A 210 -27.26 -0.54 2.77
CA ALA A 210 -26.45 0.34 3.61
C ALA A 210 -27.09 0.35 5.01
N VAL A 211 -26.58 -0.46 5.93
CA VAL A 211 -27.22 -0.75 7.22
C VAL A 211 -26.99 0.36 8.24
N GLN A 212 -25.76 0.89 8.32
CA GLN A 212 -25.36 1.76 9.42
C GLN A 212 -24.45 2.89 8.94
N ALA A 213 -24.54 4.03 9.61
CA ALA A 213 -23.62 5.15 9.42
C ALA A 213 -22.96 5.47 10.77
N LEU A 214 -21.64 5.38 10.83
CA LEU A 214 -20.85 5.80 11.99
C LEU A 214 -20.67 7.31 11.91
N VAL A 215 -21.44 8.02 12.74
CA VAL A 215 -21.52 9.48 12.66
C VAL A 215 -20.30 10.11 13.32
N ALA A 216 -19.51 10.82 12.51
CA ALA A 216 -18.48 11.74 12.98
C ALA A 216 -18.74 13.13 12.40
N HIS A 217 -18.26 14.15 13.11
CA HIS A 217 -18.15 15.51 12.63
C HIS A 217 -16.68 15.78 12.29
N GLY A 218 -16.40 16.53 11.23
CA GLY A 218 -15.01 16.83 10.84
C GLY A 218 -14.68 16.71 9.35
N GLY A 219 -15.66 16.57 8.46
CA GLY A 219 -15.41 16.51 7.01
C GLY A 219 -15.18 15.10 6.47
N PRO A 220 -14.81 14.95 5.18
CA PRO A 220 -14.80 13.67 4.46
C PRO A 220 -13.93 12.58 5.09
N VAL A 221 -14.38 11.33 4.98
CA VAL A 221 -13.58 10.16 5.33
C VAL A 221 -12.74 9.74 4.12
N LEU A 222 -11.43 9.79 4.24
CA LEU A 222 -10.52 9.47 3.13
C LEU A 222 -10.06 8.02 3.17
N SER A 223 -9.85 7.45 4.36
CA SER A 223 -9.33 6.09 4.52
C SER A 223 -10.04 5.35 5.64
N THR A 224 -10.15 4.03 5.51
CA THR A 224 -10.75 3.13 6.50
C THR A 224 -9.97 1.83 6.54
N ALA A 225 -9.78 1.26 7.73
CA ALA A 225 -9.12 -0.03 7.90
C ALA A 225 -9.65 -0.76 9.13
N TRP A 226 -10.04 -2.02 8.98
CA TRP A 226 -10.48 -2.87 10.09
C TRP A 226 -9.29 -3.43 10.87
N SER A 227 -9.49 -3.64 12.16
CA SER A 227 -8.50 -4.32 13.00
C SER A 227 -8.41 -5.80 12.60
N PRO A 228 -7.20 -6.35 12.43
CA PRO A 228 -7.01 -7.78 12.20
C PRO A 228 -7.01 -8.60 13.50
N ARG A 229 -7.08 -7.95 14.67
CA ARG A 229 -7.17 -8.64 15.96
C ARG A 229 -8.59 -8.64 16.52
N HIS A 230 -9.31 -7.54 16.34
CA HIS A 230 -10.61 -7.34 16.93
C HIS A 230 -11.68 -7.22 15.85
N GLU A 231 -12.60 -8.18 15.81
CA GLU A 231 -13.64 -8.30 14.78
C GLU A 231 -14.40 -6.99 14.51
N HIS A 232 -14.81 -6.30 15.57
CA HIS A 232 -15.72 -5.15 15.49
C HIS A 232 -15.03 -3.79 15.52
N ILE A 233 -13.69 -3.76 15.50
CA ILE A 233 -12.92 -2.52 15.61
C ILE A 233 -12.54 -2.00 14.23
N LEU A 234 -12.86 -0.74 13.98
CA LEU A 234 -12.58 -0.04 12.72
C LEU A 234 -11.81 1.26 13.00
N ALA A 235 -10.78 1.53 12.21
CA ALA A 235 -10.11 2.83 12.16
C ALA A 235 -10.56 3.62 10.93
N SER A 236 -10.72 4.93 11.07
CA SER A 236 -11.07 5.85 9.97
C SER A 236 -10.24 7.12 10.02
N GLY A 237 -9.77 7.56 8.85
CA GLY A 237 -8.96 8.77 8.65
C GLY A 237 -9.79 9.83 7.94
N HIS A 238 -9.80 11.02 8.53
CA HIS A 238 -10.68 12.11 8.13
C HIS A 238 -9.89 13.31 7.60
N ALA A 239 -10.58 14.17 6.86
CA ALA A 239 -10.01 15.40 6.31
C ALA A 239 -9.62 16.44 7.38
N ASP A 240 -10.15 16.35 8.60
CA ASP A 240 -9.79 17.20 9.75
C ASP A 240 -8.44 16.83 10.42
N GLY A 241 -7.73 15.84 9.89
CA GLY A 241 -6.48 15.36 10.48
C GLY A 241 -6.67 14.41 11.67
N LYS A 242 -7.92 14.00 11.95
CA LYS A 242 -8.24 13.10 13.07
C LYS A 242 -8.37 11.66 12.58
N VAL A 243 -7.83 10.74 13.38
CA VAL A 243 -8.05 9.30 13.22
C VAL A 243 -8.92 8.81 14.35
N ARG A 244 -10.08 8.27 13.97
CA ARG A 244 -11.11 7.80 14.90
C ARG A 244 -11.17 6.28 14.87
N ILE A 245 -11.24 5.68 16.06
CA ILE A 245 -11.42 4.25 16.28
C ILE A 245 -12.87 4.01 16.70
N TRP A 246 -13.49 2.99 16.13
CA TRP A 246 -14.91 2.68 16.29
C TRP A 246 -15.07 1.25 16.77
N ASP A 247 -16.06 1.00 17.63
CA ASP A 247 -16.64 -0.32 17.85
C ASP A 247 -18.03 -0.30 17.23
N ILE A 248 -18.22 -1.06 16.15
CA ILE A 248 -19.46 -1.01 15.35
C ILE A 248 -20.72 -1.42 16.13
N ARG A 249 -20.55 -2.17 17.23
CA ARG A 249 -21.67 -2.61 18.09
C ARG A 249 -22.18 -1.49 18.98
N ARG A 250 -21.37 -0.45 19.21
CA ARG A 250 -21.75 0.67 20.03
C ARG A 250 -22.53 1.66 19.18
N ALA A 251 -23.77 1.94 19.59
CA ALA A 251 -24.54 3.04 19.01
C ALA A 251 -23.90 4.42 19.32
N GLY A 252 -23.09 4.49 20.39
CA GLY A 252 -22.55 5.72 20.98
C GLY A 252 -21.16 6.16 20.50
N GLY A 253 -20.88 6.08 19.20
CA GLY A 253 -19.77 6.83 18.59
C GLY A 253 -18.34 6.35 18.87
N VAL A 254 -17.38 7.21 18.54
CA VAL A 254 -15.92 6.99 18.54
C VAL A 254 -15.43 6.46 19.89
N VAL A 255 -14.74 5.31 19.89
CA VAL A 255 -14.14 4.68 21.08
C VAL A 255 -12.88 5.42 21.52
N ALA A 256 -12.01 5.74 20.56
CA ALA A 256 -10.76 6.43 20.80
C ALA A 256 -10.39 7.30 19.59
N GLN A 257 -9.57 8.32 19.84
CA GLN A 257 -9.01 9.15 18.79
C GLN A 257 -7.51 9.28 19.01
N LEU A 258 -6.73 9.07 17.95
CA LEU A 258 -5.27 9.16 18.02
C LEU A 258 -4.83 10.62 18.14
N ASP A 259 -3.79 10.84 18.97
CA ASP A 259 -3.29 12.16 19.34
C ASP A 259 -1.78 12.21 19.22
N GLN A 260 -1.24 13.01 18.29
CA GLN A 260 0.18 13.05 17.99
C GLN A 260 1.05 13.47 19.17
N GLU A 261 0.49 14.24 20.11
CA GLU A 261 1.16 14.69 21.33
C GLU A 261 1.17 13.62 22.43
N ASP A 262 0.41 12.53 22.28
CA ASP A 262 0.27 11.48 23.30
C ASP A 262 1.18 10.29 23.00
N SER A 263 2.37 10.28 23.60
CA SER A 263 3.32 9.15 23.54
C SER A 263 3.12 8.10 24.64
N LEU A 264 2.23 8.34 25.60
CA LEU A 264 1.99 7.44 26.74
C LEU A 264 0.71 6.61 26.57
N GLY A 265 -0.25 7.13 25.77
CA GLY A 265 -1.50 6.47 25.46
C GLY A 265 -2.57 6.57 26.56
N VAL A 266 -3.71 5.94 26.29
CA VAL A 266 -4.95 6.01 27.11
C VAL A 266 -4.73 5.50 28.54
N VAL A 267 -3.82 4.55 28.76
CA VAL A 267 -3.56 3.95 30.08
C VAL A 267 -3.04 4.99 31.09
N HIS A 268 -2.23 5.95 30.67
CA HIS A 268 -1.76 7.02 31.56
C HIS A 268 -2.87 8.03 31.89
N ARG A 269 -3.83 8.21 30.98
CA ARG A 269 -4.99 9.08 31.24
C ARG A 269 -5.89 8.47 32.32
N PHE A 270 -5.98 7.14 32.41
CA PHE A 270 -6.69 6.45 33.49
C PHE A 270 -6.02 6.71 34.85
N THR A 271 -4.70 6.56 34.96
CA THR A 271 -3.97 6.77 36.23
C THR A 271 -4.04 8.23 36.69
N LEU A 272 -3.96 9.20 35.77
CA LEU A 272 -4.15 10.62 36.09
C LEU A 272 -5.60 10.95 36.48
N ALA A 273 -6.60 10.38 35.79
CA ALA A 273 -8.01 10.63 36.11
C ALA A 273 -8.39 10.04 37.48
N ALA A 274 -7.89 8.84 37.80
CA ALA A 274 -8.06 8.22 39.11
C ALA A 274 -7.39 9.05 40.22
N ALA A 275 -6.21 9.62 39.97
CA ALA A 275 -5.54 10.53 40.89
C ALA A 275 -6.31 11.86 41.09
N ASN A 276 -7.02 12.33 40.07
CA ASN A 276 -7.80 13.57 40.09
C ASN A 276 -9.28 13.37 40.49
N GLY A 277 -9.71 12.16 40.85
CA GLY A 277 -11.08 11.86 41.26
C GLY A 277 -12.13 12.02 40.15
N ALA A 278 -11.73 11.99 38.87
CA ALA A 278 -12.64 12.12 37.74
C ALA A 278 -13.30 10.76 37.39
N ASP A 279 -14.62 10.76 37.20
CA ASP A 279 -15.39 9.54 36.90
C ASP A 279 -15.05 9.01 35.48
N TRP A 280 -14.19 8.00 35.43
CA TRP A 280 -13.61 7.42 34.21
C TRP A 280 -14.62 6.67 33.34
N SER A 281 -15.79 6.32 33.88
CA SER A 281 -16.69 5.34 33.28
C SER A 281 -17.55 5.84 32.10
N ARG A 282 -17.63 7.16 31.87
CA ARG A 282 -18.67 7.77 31.00
C ARG A 282 -18.20 8.69 29.88
N GLN A 283 -16.92 8.98 29.72
CA GLN A 283 -16.45 9.93 28.69
C GLN A 283 -15.65 9.25 27.57
N PRO A 284 -15.85 9.64 26.28
CA PRO A 284 -14.95 9.23 25.20
C PRO A 284 -13.52 9.69 25.54
N HIS A 285 -12.57 8.74 25.53
CA HIS A 285 -11.27 8.88 26.20
C HIS A 285 -10.22 9.69 25.41
N PHE A 286 -10.63 10.72 24.66
CA PHE A 286 -9.73 11.55 23.86
C PHE A 286 -9.96 13.05 24.09
N ARG A 287 -8.91 13.88 23.88
CA ARG A 287 -9.05 15.35 23.96
C ARG A 287 -9.91 15.81 22.80
N ALA A 288 -10.79 16.81 23.00
CA ALA A 288 -11.48 17.43 21.88
C ALA A 288 -10.50 18.00 20.83
N SER A 289 -9.32 18.43 21.28
CA SER A 289 -8.21 18.92 20.48
C SER A 289 -7.29 17.83 19.92
N SER A 290 -7.52 16.54 20.18
CA SER A 290 -6.59 15.52 19.68
C SER A 290 -6.54 15.56 18.17
N GLN A 291 -5.35 15.39 17.63
CA GLN A 291 -5.11 15.39 16.19
C GLN A 291 -4.02 14.37 15.89
N ALA A 292 -4.27 13.49 14.93
CA ALA A 292 -3.28 12.50 14.55
C ALA A 292 -2.23 13.12 13.60
N HIS A 293 -2.68 14.01 12.74
CA HIS A 293 -1.86 14.76 11.77
C HIS A 293 -2.30 16.22 11.73
N ASP A 294 -1.39 17.09 11.30
CA ASP A 294 -1.65 18.53 11.15
C ASP A 294 -2.57 18.82 9.94
N GLU A 295 -2.66 17.88 8.99
CA GLU A 295 -3.54 17.90 7.82
C GLU A 295 -4.29 16.58 7.65
N ALA A 296 -5.15 16.50 6.61
CA ALA A 296 -6.00 15.36 6.31
C ALA A 296 -5.27 14.00 6.32
N VAL A 297 -5.89 12.98 6.90
CA VAL A 297 -5.35 11.61 6.96
C VAL A 297 -5.93 10.77 5.82
N ASN A 298 -5.11 10.47 4.83
CA ASN A 298 -5.50 9.77 3.60
C ASN A 298 -5.00 8.31 3.54
N GLY A 299 -4.18 7.86 4.48
CA GLY A 299 -3.73 6.46 4.57
C GLY A 299 -3.84 5.93 5.99
N ILE A 300 -4.43 4.73 6.13
CA ILE A 300 -4.45 3.96 7.38
C ILE A 300 -4.23 2.49 7.05
N LYS A 301 -3.31 1.85 7.78
CA LYS A 301 -3.11 0.40 7.75
C LYS A 301 -2.84 -0.12 9.16
N TRP A 302 -3.24 -1.35 9.42
CA TRP A 302 -2.88 -2.09 10.62
C TRP A 302 -1.74 -3.04 10.29
N THR A 303 -0.83 -3.27 11.23
CA THR A 303 0.05 -4.44 11.17
C THR A 303 -0.80 -5.71 11.21
N ASP A 304 -0.35 -6.79 10.59
CA ASP A 304 -1.17 -8.02 10.48
C ASP A 304 -1.51 -8.60 11.86
N ASP A 305 -0.59 -8.51 12.81
CA ASP A 305 -0.78 -8.93 14.20
C ASP A 305 -1.79 -8.05 14.96
N GLY A 306 -2.09 -6.84 14.47
CA GLY A 306 -2.90 -5.82 15.14
C GLY A 306 -2.18 -5.06 16.27
N ARG A 307 -0.85 -5.24 16.40
CA ARG A 307 0.15 -4.47 17.19
C ARG A 307 -0.03 -2.97 17.08
N TYR A 308 0.02 -2.51 15.85
CA TYR A 308 0.21 -1.12 15.54
C TYR A 308 -0.74 -0.66 14.44
N ILE A 309 -1.09 0.62 14.51
CA ILE A 309 -1.76 1.35 13.45
C ILE A 309 -0.71 2.25 12.82
N VAL A 310 -0.69 2.32 11.49
CA VAL A 310 0.18 3.23 10.74
C VAL A 310 -0.69 4.19 9.95
N THR A 311 -0.46 5.48 10.14
CA THR A 311 -1.27 6.55 9.52
C THR A 311 -0.39 7.43 8.67
N ALA A 312 -0.89 7.83 7.50
CA ALA A 312 -0.25 8.78 6.62
C ALA A 312 -1.16 10.01 6.42
N GLY A 313 -0.57 11.19 6.58
CA GLY A 313 -1.25 12.47 6.43
C GLY A 313 -0.65 13.32 5.32
N LEU A 314 -1.44 14.29 4.85
CA LEU A 314 -0.99 15.29 3.87
C LEU A 314 0.07 16.26 4.44
N ASP A 315 0.28 16.22 5.78
CA ASP A 315 1.39 16.85 6.48
C ASP A 315 2.76 16.26 6.15
N ARG A 316 2.82 15.34 5.17
CA ARG A 316 4.03 14.62 4.71
C ARG A 316 4.70 13.80 5.82
N LYS A 317 3.91 13.35 6.79
CA LYS A 317 4.38 12.48 7.88
C LYS A 317 3.65 11.15 7.84
N ILE A 318 4.37 10.12 8.25
CA ILE A 318 3.82 8.82 8.63
C ILE A 318 3.99 8.72 10.14
N ARG A 319 2.97 8.21 10.85
CA ARG A 319 3.05 7.97 12.29
C ARG A 319 2.66 6.52 12.57
N VAL A 320 3.31 5.94 13.57
CA VAL A 320 3.03 4.58 14.05
C VAL A 320 2.48 4.71 15.47
N TRP A 321 1.41 4.00 15.73
CA TRP A 321 0.65 4.06 16.97
C TRP A 321 0.53 2.66 17.53
N ASP A 322 0.72 2.51 18.84
CA ASP A 322 0.30 1.32 19.55
C ASP A 322 -1.23 1.22 19.47
N ALA A 323 -1.73 0.09 18.98
CA ALA A 323 -3.16 -0.13 18.77
C ALA A 323 -3.94 -0.33 20.08
N ASP A 324 -3.31 -0.90 21.11
CA ASP A 324 -3.95 -1.21 22.38
C ASP A 324 -4.02 0.05 23.26
N THR A 325 -2.95 0.83 23.29
CA THR A 325 -2.87 2.04 24.12
C THR A 325 -3.22 3.33 23.37
N GLY A 326 -3.11 3.36 22.05
CA GLY A 326 -3.23 4.57 21.23
C GLY A 326 -2.00 5.50 21.31
N ALA A 327 -0.92 5.06 21.96
CA ALA A 327 0.30 5.84 22.12
C ALA A 327 1.04 6.02 20.79
N ASN A 328 1.50 7.23 20.51
CA ASN A 328 2.42 7.51 19.41
C ASN A 328 3.79 6.93 19.73
N THR A 329 4.33 6.06 18.88
CA THR A 329 5.67 5.47 19.09
C THR A 329 6.80 6.46 18.84
N LEU A 330 6.49 7.65 18.30
CA LEU A 330 7.45 8.69 17.92
C LEU A 330 8.46 8.24 16.86
N ALA A 331 8.11 7.19 16.09
CA ALA A 331 8.87 6.75 14.93
C ALA A 331 9.07 7.91 13.95
N SER A 332 10.33 8.24 13.66
CA SER A 332 10.69 9.40 12.85
C SER A 332 10.95 9.01 11.41
N PHE A 333 9.90 9.02 10.60
CA PHE A 333 10.03 8.92 9.14
C PHE A 333 10.48 10.30 8.63
N GLY A 334 11.75 10.41 8.22
CA GLY A 334 12.39 11.68 7.85
C GLY A 334 11.66 12.45 6.73
N SER A 335 12.19 13.63 6.36
CA SER A 335 11.57 14.57 5.42
C SER A 335 11.46 14.09 3.96
N PHE A 336 11.79 12.83 3.68
CA PHE A 336 11.74 12.22 2.36
C PHE A 336 10.34 11.69 1.99
N ILE A 337 9.39 11.64 2.93
CA ILE A 337 8.00 11.27 2.65
C ILE A 337 7.33 12.37 1.83
N GLN A 338 6.80 12.00 0.66
CA GLN A 338 6.01 12.87 -0.19
C GLN A 338 4.56 12.40 -0.19
N ASN A 339 3.68 13.15 0.47
CA ASN A 339 2.24 12.90 0.46
C ASN A 339 1.49 14.23 0.24
N GLN A 340 1.33 14.64 -1.02
CA GLN A 340 0.73 15.93 -1.36
C GLN A 340 -0.66 15.81 -1.97
N HIS A 341 -1.15 14.57 -2.13
CA HIS A 341 -2.31 14.31 -2.94
C HIS A 341 -3.48 13.80 -2.10
N PRO A 342 -4.68 14.40 -2.21
CA PRO A 342 -5.83 14.06 -1.38
C PRO A 342 -6.47 12.71 -1.72
N LYS A 343 -5.83 11.89 -2.56
CA LYS A 343 -6.24 10.50 -2.82
C LYS A 343 -5.77 9.60 -1.69
N THR A 344 -6.38 8.44 -1.56
CA THR A 344 -5.97 7.41 -0.61
C THR A 344 -4.50 7.05 -0.81
N ALA A 345 -3.70 7.19 0.25
CA ALA A 345 -2.33 6.73 0.24
C ALA A 345 -2.31 5.21 0.50
N ASN A 346 -1.68 4.45 -0.39
CA ASN A 346 -1.49 3.03 -0.19
C ASN A 346 -0.10 2.77 0.42
N MET A 347 -0.08 1.97 1.48
CA MET A 347 1.09 1.58 2.25
C MET A 347 1.11 0.07 2.32
N LEU A 348 2.30 -0.53 2.14
CA LEU A 348 2.49 -1.96 2.32
C LEU A 348 3.29 -2.19 3.59
N LEU A 349 2.74 -2.99 4.50
CA LEU A 349 3.40 -3.40 5.73
C LEU A 349 3.88 -4.84 5.57
N SER A 350 5.05 -5.14 6.13
CA SER A 350 5.50 -6.53 6.24
C SER A 350 4.61 -7.33 7.17
N PRO A 351 4.35 -8.61 6.85
CA PRO A 351 3.80 -9.55 7.82
C PRO A 351 4.67 -9.60 9.07
N SER A 352 4.06 -9.57 10.24
CA SER A 352 4.80 -9.54 11.50
C SER A 352 5.58 -10.84 11.70
N GLY A 353 6.86 -10.68 12.02
CA GLY A 353 7.76 -11.81 12.22
C GLY A 353 8.24 -12.49 10.93
N LEU A 354 8.04 -11.84 9.77
CA LEU A 354 8.71 -12.20 8.52
C LEU A 354 10.23 -11.98 8.63
N CYS A 355 10.64 -10.89 9.25
CA CYS A 355 12.04 -10.50 9.45
C CYS A 355 12.50 -10.80 10.88
N SER A 356 13.79 -11.10 11.06
CA SER A 356 14.35 -11.38 12.40
C SER A 356 14.69 -10.13 13.18
N THR A 357 15.04 -9.06 12.48
CA THR A 357 15.49 -7.81 13.09
C THR A 357 14.30 -6.91 13.36
N GLU A 358 13.60 -6.40 12.33
CA GLU A 358 12.45 -5.50 12.47
C GLU A 358 11.52 -5.56 11.24
N ASP A 359 10.24 -5.20 11.44
CA ASP A 359 9.24 -5.08 10.38
C ASP A 359 9.54 -3.85 9.48
N PHE A 360 9.09 -3.89 8.23
CA PHE A 360 9.30 -2.81 7.27
C PHE A 360 8.01 -2.31 6.63
N LEU A 361 8.07 -1.07 6.15
CA LEU A 361 7.01 -0.35 5.46
C LEU A 361 7.51 0.04 4.08
N VAL A 362 6.74 -0.25 3.04
CA VAL A 362 6.97 0.29 1.70
C VAL A 362 6.04 1.47 1.48
N TRP A 363 6.65 2.62 1.19
CA TRP A 363 5.98 3.87 0.87
C TRP A 363 6.24 4.27 -0.58
N ALA A 364 5.22 4.73 -1.30
CA ALA A 364 5.37 5.27 -2.65
C ALA A 364 5.42 6.79 -2.61
N ASN A 365 6.57 7.35 -2.98
CA ASN A 365 6.65 8.73 -3.45
C ASN A 365 6.22 8.81 -4.93
N ASP A 366 6.24 10.00 -5.51
CA ASP A 366 5.82 10.15 -6.90
C ASP A 366 6.74 9.42 -7.89
N GLN A 367 8.05 9.33 -7.62
CA GLN A 367 9.02 8.75 -8.56
C GLN A 367 9.82 7.57 -8.01
N GLU A 368 9.75 7.32 -6.70
CA GLU A 368 10.49 6.25 -6.05
C GLU A 368 9.63 5.57 -5.00
N MET A 369 9.91 4.30 -4.73
CA MET A 369 9.38 3.61 -3.56
C MET A 369 10.48 3.51 -2.51
N LEU A 370 10.12 3.79 -1.27
CA LEU A 370 11.01 3.74 -0.13
C LEU A 370 10.65 2.51 0.69
N VAL A 371 11.63 1.66 0.96
CA VAL A 371 11.51 0.60 1.96
C VAL A 371 12.09 1.15 3.26
N LEU A 372 11.25 1.27 4.28
CA LEU A 372 11.53 1.95 5.54
C LEU A 372 11.43 0.95 6.68
N ASN A 373 12.27 1.11 7.69
CA ASN A 373 12.09 0.43 8.95
C ASN A 373 10.86 1.01 9.68
N MET A 374 9.97 0.15 10.17
CA MET A 374 8.75 0.56 10.86
C MET A 374 8.99 1.20 12.23
N ARG A 375 10.05 0.81 12.94
CA ARG A 375 10.30 1.26 14.32
C ARG A 375 10.92 2.65 14.35
N ASP A 376 11.97 2.84 13.55
CA ASP A 376 12.79 4.05 13.59
C ASP A 376 12.61 4.94 12.36
N GLY A 377 11.92 4.46 11.32
CA GLY A 377 11.70 5.20 10.08
C GLY A 377 12.93 5.30 9.16
N THR A 378 14.01 4.55 9.45
CA THR A 378 15.23 4.56 8.64
C THR A 378 15.00 3.96 7.25
N VAL A 379 15.64 4.51 6.22
CA VAL A 379 15.52 4.00 4.85
C VAL A 379 16.41 2.77 4.70
N ILE A 380 15.80 1.62 4.40
CA ILE A 380 16.50 0.36 4.11
C ILE A 380 16.97 0.37 2.66
N THR A 381 16.07 0.62 1.70
CA THR A 381 16.38 0.70 0.27
C THR A 381 15.47 1.68 -0.45
N ARG A 382 15.93 2.18 -1.61
CA ARG A 382 15.15 3.04 -2.52
C ARG A 382 15.00 2.38 -3.88
N LEU A 383 13.77 2.17 -4.29
CA LEU A 383 13.41 1.53 -5.55
C LEU A 383 13.03 2.61 -6.56
N ARG A 384 13.85 2.78 -7.60
CA ARG A 384 13.62 3.74 -8.70
C ARG A 384 13.46 3.01 -10.01
N SER A 385 12.52 3.45 -10.84
CA SER A 385 12.30 2.79 -12.14
C SER A 385 13.45 3.13 -13.09
N PRO A 386 14.06 2.14 -13.77
CA PRO A 386 15.10 2.39 -14.77
C PRO A 386 14.58 3.34 -15.88
N GLY A 387 15.37 4.34 -16.24
CA GLY A 387 15.03 5.33 -17.28
C GLY A 387 14.56 6.70 -16.77
N VAL A 388 14.40 6.88 -15.45
CA VAL A 388 14.20 8.21 -14.84
C VAL A 388 15.55 8.77 -14.40
N THR A 389 16.43 9.07 -15.37
CA THR A 389 17.54 9.99 -15.12
C THR A 389 17.00 11.41 -15.30
N ASN A 390 17.26 12.31 -14.35
CA ASN A 390 16.84 13.71 -14.40
C ASN A 390 17.11 14.31 -15.79
N PRO A 391 16.10 14.58 -16.62
CA PRO A 391 16.34 15.24 -17.89
C PRO A 391 16.36 16.74 -17.62
N VAL A 392 17.53 17.35 -17.75
CA VAL A 392 17.64 18.79 -17.97
C VAL A 392 17.02 19.07 -19.34
N GLY A 393 15.70 19.35 -19.39
CA GLY A 393 14.98 19.60 -20.64
C GLY A 393 13.45 19.65 -20.48
N PRO A 394 12.69 20.08 -21.51
CA PRO A 394 11.28 20.47 -21.42
C PRO A 394 10.28 19.29 -21.27
N ARG A 395 10.70 18.14 -20.70
CA ARG A 395 9.90 16.93 -20.45
C ARG A 395 9.08 16.98 -19.15
N SER A 396 8.69 18.18 -18.69
CA SER A 396 7.94 18.36 -17.43
C SER A 396 6.56 17.67 -17.43
N ALA A 397 5.95 17.44 -18.61
CA ALA A 397 4.67 16.74 -18.74
C ALA A 397 4.76 15.20 -18.59
N GLU A 398 5.92 14.59 -18.82
CA GLU A 398 6.13 13.14 -18.62
C GLU A 398 6.37 12.80 -17.15
N ILE A 399 6.92 13.75 -16.38
CA ILE A 399 7.23 13.62 -14.96
C ILE A 399 5.98 13.31 -14.12
N GLY A 400 4.85 13.95 -14.42
CA GLY A 400 3.58 13.68 -13.73
C GLY A 400 2.93 12.34 -14.11
N ARG A 401 3.31 11.75 -15.25
CA ARG A 401 2.70 10.50 -15.76
C ARG A 401 3.31 9.24 -15.15
N ASN A 402 4.59 9.23 -14.78
CA ASN A 402 5.20 8.06 -14.14
C ASN A 402 4.85 7.91 -12.65
N ARG A 403 3.90 8.70 -12.15
CA ARG A 403 3.53 8.72 -10.75
C ARG A 403 2.97 7.39 -10.28
N ILE A 404 3.48 6.88 -9.16
CA ILE A 404 2.96 5.68 -8.50
C ILE A 404 1.61 6.03 -7.85
N THR A 405 0.58 5.27 -8.20
CA THR A 405 -0.78 5.47 -7.68
C THR A 405 -1.10 4.50 -6.55
N THR A 406 -0.60 3.27 -6.65
CA THR A 406 -0.86 2.19 -5.69
C THR A 406 0.21 1.12 -5.81
N MET A 407 0.34 0.30 -4.79
CA MET A 407 1.24 -0.85 -4.76
C MET A 407 0.50 -2.08 -4.24
N ALA A 408 0.92 -3.27 -4.66
CA ALA A 408 0.48 -4.52 -4.10
C ALA A 408 1.68 -5.44 -3.89
N TRP A 409 1.65 -6.24 -2.83
CA TRP A 409 2.70 -7.20 -2.52
C TRP A 409 2.13 -8.61 -2.68
N ARG A 410 2.83 -9.44 -3.46
CA ARG A 410 2.70 -10.89 -3.47
C ARG A 410 3.71 -11.49 -2.49
N GLY A 411 3.23 -11.95 -1.33
CA GLY A 411 4.05 -12.62 -0.32
C GLY A 411 4.58 -13.97 -0.81
N ALA A 412 5.65 -14.45 -0.20
CA ALA A 412 6.17 -15.80 -0.36
C ALA A 412 5.77 -16.64 0.85
N GLY A 413 5.04 -17.74 0.62
CA GLY A 413 4.93 -18.89 1.52
C GLY A 413 4.77 -18.62 3.02
N GLY A 414 3.54 -18.44 3.48
CA GLY A 414 3.17 -18.52 4.90
C GLY A 414 2.58 -19.88 5.28
N SER A 415 3.21 -20.99 4.89
CA SER A 415 2.77 -22.30 5.37
C SER A 415 3.19 -22.47 6.83
N GLY A 416 2.38 -21.99 7.78
CA GLY A 416 2.58 -22.26 9.21
C GLY A 416 2.07 -21.24 10.22
N CYS A 417 1.83 -19.98 9.85
CA CYS A 417 1.32 -18.97 10.79
C CYS A 417 -0.21 -18.91 10.77
N ARG A 418 -0.86 -19.80 11.54
CA ARG A 418 -2.31 -19.74 11.87
C ARG A 418 -2.67 -18.59 12.83
N ALA A 419 -1.85 -17.54 12.93
CA ALA A 419 -2.06 -16.47 13.88
C ALA A 419 -2.56 -15.21 13.16
N LEU A 420 -3.89 -15.08 13.09
CA LEU A 420 -4.63 -13.81 13.01
C LEU A 420 -4.22 -12.88 11.86
N GLY A 421 -4.61 -13.20 10.63
CA GLY A 421 -4.45 -12.31 9.48
C GLY A 421 -4.52 -13.07 8.16
N PRO A 422 -4.79 -12.39 7.03
CA PRO A 422 -4.71 -13.02 5.72
C PRO A 422 -3.24 -13.33 5.45
N VAL A 423 -2.90 -14.62 5.54
CA VAL A 423 -1.59 -15.18 5.23
C VAL A 423 -1.15 -14.64 3.88
N MET A 424 -0.06 -13.87 3.82
CA MET A 424 0.50 -13.39 2.57
C MET A 424 1.39 -14.48 1.99
N GLY A 425 0.92 -15.19 0.97
CA GLY A 425 1.81 -15.94 0.08
C GLY A 425 1.45 -17.40 -0.13
N GLY A 426 0.88 -17.65 -1.31
CA GLY A 426 1.19 -18.83 -2.10
C GLY A 426 1.98 -18.41 -3.35
N ALA A 427 2.56 -19.39 -4.01
CA ALA A 427 3.37 -19.30 -5.22
C ALA A 427 4.89 -19.14 -5.05
N GLN A 428 5.57 -19.64 -6.08
CA GLN A 428 6.99 -19.96 -6.23
C GLN A 428 7.93 -18.75 -6.31
N SER A 429 7.48 -17.56 -5.86
CA SER A 429 8.23 -16.31 -6.02
C SER A 429 8.70 -15.77 -4.68
N LEU A 430 9.93 -15.27 -4.61
CA LEU A 430 10.67 -14.82 -3.41
C LEU A 430 10.13 -13.51 -2.79
N GLY A 431 8.85 -13.20 -2.99
CA GLY A 431 8.25 -11.92 -2.66
C GLY A 431 8.39 -10.95 -3.83
N THR A 432 7.26 -10.47 -4.36
CA THR A 432 7.26 -9.50 -5.47
C THR A 432 6.36 -8.33 -5.14
N ILE A 433 6.85 -7.12 -5.39
CA ILE A 433 6.05 -5.90 -5.28
C ILE A 433 5.62 -5.51 -6.70
N TYR A 434 4.35 -5.17 -6.86
CA TYR A 434 3.81 -4.60 -8.07
C TYR A 434 3.44 -3.15 -7.80
N SER A 435 3.94 -2.23 -8.62
CA SER A 435 3.58 -0.82 -8.56
C SER A 435 2.74 -0.45 -9.77
N ALA A 436 1.62 0.22 -9.53
CA ALA A 436 0.76 0.75 -10.58
C ALA A 436 1.01 2.25 -10.75
N HIS A 437 0.95 2.71 -11.99
CA HIS A 437 1.33 4.06 -12.36
C HIS A 437 0.26 4.80 -13.16
N LEU A 438 0.30 6.13 -13.10
CA LEU A 438 -0.63 7.01 -13.81
C LEU A 438 -0.47 6.94 -15.34
N ASP A 439 0.65 6.43 -15.85
CA ASP A 439 0.93 6.20 -17.27
C ASP A 439 0.21 4.95 -17.84
N GLY A 440 -0.45 4.15 -16.99
CA GLY A 440 -1.16 2.94 -17.37
C GLY A 440 -0.31 1.66 -17.29
N HIS A 441 0.93 1.74 -16.80
CA HIS A 441 1.81 0.59 -16.62
C HIS A 441 1.70 0.01 -15.21
N ILE A 442 1.92 -1.31 -15.14
CA ILE A 442 2.21 -2.02 -13.89
C ILE A 442 3.66 -2.46 -14.00
N ARG A 443 4.49 -2.04 -13.03
CA ARG A 443 5.90 -2.41 -12.94
C ARG A 443 6.08 -3.46 -11.86
N THR A 444 7.02 -4.37 -12.09
CA THR A 444 7.32 -5.48 -11.18
C THR A 444 8.67 -5.23 -10.51
N TRP A 445 8.74 -5.52 -9.22
CA TRP A 445 9.93 -5.46 -8.40
C TRP A 445 10.11 -6.83 -7.76
N MET A 446 11.26 -7.44 -7.98
CA MET A 446 11.55 -8.78 -7.47
C MET A 446 12.86 -8.76 -6.71
N VAL A 447 12.95 -9.65 -5.73
CA VAL A 447 14.17 -9.94 -5.02
C VAL A 447 15.18 -10.56 -5.99
N THR A 448 16.36 -9.96 -6.11
CA THR A 448 17.50 -10.61 -6.76
C THR A 448 18.30 -11.36 -5.69
N ILE A 449 18.68 -12.60 -5.99
CA ILE A 449 19.67 -13.30 -5.18
C ILE A 449 21.01 -12.94 -5.82
N PRO A 450 21.95 -12.32 -5.10
CA PRO A 450 23.27 -12.05 -5.64
C PRO A 450 23.91 -13.36 -6.10
N GLY A 451 24.18 -13.48 -7.39
CA GLY A 451 25.02 -14.54 -7.91
C GLY A 451 26.46 -14.37 -7.39
N PRO A 452 27.32 -15.39 -7.53
CA PRO A 452 28.74 -15.26 -7.20
C PRO A 452 29.43 -14.12 -7.97
N ASP A 453 28.90 -13.75 -9.14
CA ASP A 453 29.42 -12.66 -9.99
C ASP A 453 28.84 -11.28 -9.60
N ASP A 454 27.76 -11.21 -8.79
CA ASP A 454 27.10 -9.95 -8.39
C ASP A 454 27.65 -9.41 -7.04
N VAL A 455 28.57 -10.13 -6.39
CA VAL A 455 29.17 -9.69 -5.11
C VAL A 455 30.12 -8.50 -5.33
N GLU A 456 30.75 -8.42 -6.50
CA GLU A 456 31.61 -7.29 -6.89
C GLU A 456 30.79 -5.98 -7.00
N ASP A 457 29.57 -6.04 -7.52
CA ASP A 457 28.69 -4.86 -7.68
C ASP A 457 28.14 -4.33 -6.34
N ILE A 458 28.01 -5.18 -5.32
CA ILE A 458 27.54 -4.78 -3.98
C ILE A 458 28.67 -4.08 -3.21
N GLU A 459 29.92 -4.52 -3.37
CA GLU A 459 31.08 -3.84 -2.82
C GLU A 459 31.25 -2.43 -3.43
N GLU A 460 30.99 -2.25 -4.73
CA GLU A 460 31.00 -0.92 -5.37
C GLU A 460 29.93 0.04 -4.81
N LEU A 461 28.73 -0.45 -4.45
CA LEU A 461 27.66 0.39 -3.88
C LEU A 461 28.00 0.89 -2.47
N ASP A 462 28.62 0.05 -1.64
CA ASP A 462 29.09 0.44 -0.30
C ASP A 462 30.27 1.42 -0.39
N GLU A 463 31.15 1.26 -1.38
CA GLU A 463 32.20 2.25 -1.68
C GLU A 463 31.62 3.59 -2.10
N ASP A 464 30.58 3.60 -2.94
CA ASP A 464 29.90 4.81 -3.39
C ASP A 464 29.19 5.57 -2.25
N GLU A 465 28.60 4.84 -1.29
CA GLU A 465 28.02 5.44 -0.08
C GLU A 465 29.11 6.01 0.84
N GLN A 466 30.24 5.32 1.01
CA GLN A 466 31.38 5.83 1.77
C GLN A 466 31.99 7.08 1.13
N VAL A 467 32.14 7.10 -0.20
CA VAL A 467 32.62 8.27 -0.95
C VAL A 467 31.64 9.44 -0.81
N ARG A 468 30.33 9.19 -0.84
CA ARG A 468 29.31 10.24 -0.60
C ARG A 468 29.33 10.75 0.84
N ALA A 469 29.56 9.89 1.83
CA ALA A 469 29.71 10.28 3.22
C ALA A 469 30.96 11.13 3.44
N GLN A 470 32.10 10.76 2.82
CA GLN A 470 33.32 11.57 2.84
C GLN A 470 33.13 12.93 2.17
N LYS A 471 32.42 12.99 1.03
CA LYS A 471 32.09 14.27 0.35
C LYS A 471 31.21 15.17 1.22
N ARG A 472 30.21 14.63 1.93
CA ARG A 472 29.40 15.42 2.88
C ARG A 472 30.24 15.97 4.03
N LYS A 473 31.12 15.15 4.59
CA LYS A 473 32.04 15.55 5.66
C LYS A 473 32.98 16.68 5.22
N ALA A 474 33.53 16.58 4.01
CA ALA A 474 34.40 17.62 3.44
C ALA A 474 33.64 18.95 3.20
N VAL A 475 32.37 18.89 2.80
CA VAL A 475 31.52 20.08 2.63
C VAL A 475 31.20 20.73 3.98
N ASP A 476 30.88 19.94 5.00
CA ASP A 476 30.62 20.45 6.36
C ASP A 476 31.86 21.10 6.98
N ASP A 477 33.04 20.52 6.76
CA ASP A 477 34.31 21.09 7.22
C ASP A 477 34.67 22.38 6.46
N ALA A 478 34.42 22.44 5.14
CA ALA A 478 34.57 23.67 4.37
C ALA A 478 33.61 24.77 4.82
N TYR A 479 32.36 24.42 5.15
CA TYR A 479 31.36 25.36 5.65
C TYR A 479 31.75 25.93 7.02
N ARG A 480 32.23 25.08 7.94
CA ARG A 480 32.77 25.53 9.24
C ARG A 480 33.99 26.46 9.09
N SER A 481 34.87 26.16 8.14
CA SER A 481 36.04 27.00 7.83
C SER A 481 35.64 28.39 7.30
N LEU A 482 34.57 28.46 6.49
CA LEU A 482 34.05 29.72 5.96
C LEU A 482 33.36 30.58 7.04
N MET A 483 32.57 29.95 7.91
CA MET A 483 31.81 30.63 8.97
C MET A 483 32.68 31.06 10.17
N GLY A 484 33.91 30.55 10.27
CA GLY A 484 34.85 30.88 11.35
C GLY A 484 35.67 32.17 11.15
N LYS A 485 35.62 32.81 9.98
CA LYS A 485 36.34 34.06 9.73
C LYS A 485 35.43 35.26 9.94
N SER A 486 35.61 35.99 11.04
CA SER A 486 34.95 37.29 11.24
C SER A 486 35.50 38.29 10.21
N ILE A 487 34.66 38.66 9.25
CA ILE A 487 34.98 39.72 8.27
C ILE A 487 34.85 41.06 9.02
N THR A 488 35.97 41.65 9.41
CA THR A 488 36.01 43.06 9.85
C THR A 488 36.12 43.94 8.61
N PHE A 489 35.06 44.69 8.31
CA PHE A 489 35.12 45.77 7.32
C PHE A 489 35.83 46.96 7.96
N THR A 490 36.95 47.38 7.36
CA THR A 490 37.63 48.66 7.66
C THR A 490 37.11 49.76 6.75
#